data_AF-A0A6P0RU98-F1
#
_entry.id   AF-A0A6P0RU98-F1
#
_cell.length_a   1.000
_cell.length_b   1.000
_cell.length_c   1.000
_cell.angle_alpha   90.00
_cell.angle_beta   90.00
_cell.angle_gamma   90.00
#
_symmetry.space_group_name_H-M   'P 1'
#
loop_
_entity.id
_entity.type
_entity.pdbx_description
1 polymer ?
#
loop_
_entity_poly.entity_id
_entity_poly.type
_entity_poly.pdbx_seq_one_letter_code
_entity_poly.pdbx_strand_id
1 'polypeptide(L)' 'MSDWQEITGSVTAPRGYKAAGIAAGMKPSGLPDLALIVSDVDAIAAGVFTTSQVRAACVDY' A
#
# COMPACT_ATOMS: atom_id res chain seq x y z
N MET A 1 21.46 17.90 2.44
CA MET A 1 20.01 17.71 2.61
C MET A 1 19.53 17.10 1.31
N SER A 2 18.87 15.94 1.34
CA SER A 2 18.41 15.30 0.10
C SER A 2 17.34 16.19 -0.53
N ASP A 3 17.56 16.59 -1.79
CA ASP A 3 16.57 17.31 -2.59
C ASP A 3 15.42 16.35 -2.91
N TRP A 4 14.31 16.50 -2.21
CA TRP A 4 13.09 15.78 -2.52
C TRP A 4 12.23 16.63 -3.46
N GLN A 5 11.66 15.99 -4.47
CA GLN A 5 10.74 16.61 -5.41
C GLN A 5 9.33 16.06 -5.20
N GLU A 6 8.37 16.96 -5.07
CA GLU A 6 6.96 16.59 -5.10
C GLU A 6 6.53 16.25 -6.54
N ILE A 7 5.80 15.15 -6.69
CA ILE A 7 5.23 14.71 -7.97
C ILE A 7 3.71 14.66 -7.84
N THR A 8 3.01 15.19 -8.84
CA THR A 8 1.56 15.11 -8.89
C THR A 8 1.11 13.67 -9.20
N GLY A 9 0.17 13.13 -8.43
CA GLY A 9 -0.39 11.79 -8.62
C GLY A 9 -0.56 11.05 -7.30
N SER A 10 -0.53 9.71 -7.35
CA SER A 10 -0.67 8.84 -6.19
C SER A 10 0.44 7.78 -6.17
N VAL A 11 0.19 6.60 -5.60
CA VAL A 11 1.17 5.52 -5.38
C VAL A 11 1.82 4.98 -6.66
N THR A 12 1.25 5.25 -7.84
CA THR A 12 1.81 4.90 -9.16
C THR A 12 2.51 6.06 -9.88
N ALA A 13 2.59 7.25 -9.26
CA ALA A 13 3.31 8.38 -9.84
C ALA A 13 4.82 8.14 -9.92
N PRO A 14 5.48 7.53 -8.92
CA PRO A 14 6.87 7.12 -9.06
C PRO A 14 7.01 6.00 -10.09
N ARG A 15 8.08 6.06 -10.91
CA ARG A 15 8.36 5.02 -11.90
C ARG A 15 8.63 3.68 -11.21
N GLY A 16 8.08 2.61 -11.78
CA GLY A 16 8.28 1.24 -11.30
C GLY A 16 7.26 0.77 -10.27
N TYR A 17 6.22 1.54 -9.97
CA TYR A 17 5.11 1.10 -9.11
C TYR A 17 3.82 0.91 -9.90
N LYS A 18 3.12 -0.20 -9.62
CA LYS A 18 1.77 -0.49 -10.13
C LYS A 18 0.83 -0.69 -8.95
N ALA A 19 -0.45 -0.40 -9.17
CA ALA A 19 -1.48 -0.63 -8.18
C ALA A 19 -2.77 -1.12 -8.84
N ALA A 20 -3.52 -1.96 -8.14
CA ALA A 20 -4.84 -2.41 -8.53
C ALA A 20 -5.75 -2.53 -7.30
N GLY A 21 -7.05 -2.35 -7.53
CA GLY A 21 -8.09 -2.61 -6.55
C GLY A 21 -9.22 -3.42 -7.20
N ILE A 22 -9.67 -4.48 -6.54
CA ILE A 22 -10.70 -5.38 -7.06
C ILE A 22 -11.81 -5.60 -6.02
N ALA A 23 -12.96 -6.07 -6.49
CA ALA A 23 -13.97 -6.68 -5.63
C ALA A 23 -13.69 -8.18 -5.50
N ALA A 24 -13.13 -8.58 -4.35
CA ALA A 24 -12.88 -9.97 -3.97
C ALA A 24 -14.10 -10.61 -3.27
N GLY A 25 -15.15 -9.83 -2.97
CA GLY A 25 -16.43 -10.34 -2.45
C GLY A 25 -16.52 -10.37 -0.92
N MET A 26 -15.64 -9.65 -0.22
CA MET A 26 -15.69 -9.48 1.23
C MET A 26 -16.77 -8.46 1.64
N LYS A 27 -17.01 -7.44 0.83
CA LYS A 27 -18.05 -6.43 1.11
C LYS A 27 -19.37 -6.81 0.45
N PRO A 28 -20.49 -6.88 1.21
CA PRO A 28 -21.82 -7.13 0.64
C PRO A 28 -22.25 -6.11 -0.42
N SER A 29 -21.69 -4.90 -0.40
CA SER A 29 -21.97 -3.85 -1.38
C SER A 29 -21.41 -4.13 -2.77
N GLY A 30 -20.51 -5.12 -2.93
CA GLY A 30 -19.81 -5.38 -4.20
C GLY A 30 -18.78 -4.31 -4.57
N LEU A 31 -18.53 -3.32 -3.71
CA LEU A 31 -17.49 -2.32 -3.92
C LEU A 31 -16.09 -2.92 -3.71
N PRO A 32 -15.03 -2.39 -4.35
CA PRO A 32 -13.67 -2.87 -4.17
C PRO A 32 -13.26 -3.00 -2.70
N ASP A 33 -12.62 -4.12 -2.38
CA ASP A 33 -12.30 -4.54 -1.01
C ASP A 33 -10.92 -5.21 -0.87
N LEU A 34 -10.23 -5.44 -1.98
CA LEU A 34 -8.84 -5.90 -2.01
C LEU A 34 -8.00 -4.96 -2.87
N ALA A 35 -6.82 -4.60 -2.40
CA ALA A 35 -5.86 -3.78 -3.12
C ALA A 35 -4.46 -4.40 -3.10
N LEU A 36 -3.69 -4.14 -4.15
CA LEU A 36 -2.28 -4.52 -4.26
C LEU A 36 -1.49 -3.32 -4.78
N ILE A 37 -0.34 -3.05 -4.15
CA ILE A 37 0.71 -2.18 -4.66
C ILE A 37 1.92 -3.06 -4.89
N VAL A 38 2.54 -2.95 -6.05
CA VAL A 38 3.71 -3.76 -6.43
C VAL A 38 4.78 -2.87 -7.03
N SER A 39 6.02 -3.09 -6.61
CA SER A 39 7.20 -2.52 -7.24
C SER A 39 7.71 -3.51 -8.29
N ASP A 40 8.08 -3.01 -9.47
CA ASP A 40 8.67 -3.79 -10.55
C ASP A 40 10.11 -4.25 -10.23
N VAL A 41 10.72 -3.69 -9.18
CA VAL A 41 12.05 -4.03 -8.65
C VAL A 41 12.02 -4.14 -7.13
N ASP A 42 13.07 -4.69 -6.52
CA ASP A 42 13.22 -4.68 -5.07
C ASP A 42 13.20 -3.23 -4.55
N ALA A 43 12.23 -2.94 -3.67
CA ALA A 43 12.04 -1.63 -3.08
C ALA A 43 12.64 -1.57 -1.67
N ILE A 44 13.25 -0.44 -1.33
CA ILE A 44 13.59 -0.13 0.06
C ILE A 44 12.29 0.23 0.76
N ALA A 45 11.94 -0.53 1.79
CA ALA A 45 10.72 -0.33 2.58
C ALA A 45 11.05 0.09 4.01
N ALA A 46 10.23 0.97 4.57
CA ALA A 46 10.21 1.31 5.97
C ALA A 46 8.75 1.36 6.43
N GLY A 47 8.48 0.91 7.66
CA GLY A 47 7.13 0.86 8.21
C GLY A 47 7.14 1.18 9.70
N VAL A 48 6.08 1.84 10.15
CA VAL A 48 5.75 2.01 11.56
C VAL A 48 4.37 1.40 11.78
N PHE A 49 4.16 0.81 12.95
CA PHE A 49 2.98 0.00 13.25
C PHE A 49 2.27 0.51 14.51
N THR A 50 1.06 0.01 14.77
CA THR A 50 0.30 0.38 15.97
C THR A 50 1.00 -0.08 17.25
N THR A 51 0.93 0.75 18.29
CA THR A 51 1.46 0.45 19.64
C THR A 51 0.43 -0.23 20.53
N SER A 52 -0.78 -0.48 20.02
CA SER A 52 -1.83 -1.20 20.76
C SER A 52 -1.36 -2.59 21.17
N GLN A 53 -1.70 -2.98 22.40
CA GLN A 53 -1.46 -4.34 22.90
C GLN A 53 -2.37 -5.37 22.21
N VAL A 54 -3.53 -4.94 21.71
CA VAL A 54 -4.43 -5.76 20.90
C VAL A 54 -4.31 -5.30 19.44
N ARG A 55 -3.71 -6.15 18.59
CA ARG A 55 -3.48 -5.85 17.17
C ARG A 55 -3.82 -7.05 16.28
N ALA A 56 -4.12 -6.75 15.02
CA ALA A 56 -4.47 -7.77 14.04
C ALA A 56 -3.22 -8.55 13.58
N ALA A 57 -3.43 -9.77 13.13
CA ALA A 57 -2.36 -10.66 12.69
C ALA A 57 -1.45 -10.03 11.62
N CYS A 58 -2.02 -9.30 10.64
CA CYS A 58 -1.25 -8.66 9.56
C CYS A 58 -0.33 -7.51 10.00
N VAL A 59 -0.32 -7.15 11.27
CA VAL A 59 0.67 -6.22 11.83
C VAL A 59 1.97 -6.93 12.22
N ASP A 60 1.93 -8.25 12.46
CA ASP A 60 3.05 -9.04 12.97
C ASP A 60 3.83 -9.81 11.88
N TYR A 61 3.24 -10.03 10.70
CA TYR A 61 3.82 -10.80 9.57
C TYR A 61 4.35 -9.87 8.48
#